data_AF-A0A6J5XH70-F1
#
_entry.id   AF-A0A6J5XH70-F1
#
_cell.length_a   1.000
_cell.length_b   1.000
_cell.length_c   1.000
_cell.angle_alpha   90.00
_cell.angle_beta   90.00
_cell.angle_gamma   90.00
#
_symmetry.space_group_name_H-M   'P 1'
#
loop_
_entity.id
_entity.type
_entity.pdbx_description
1 polymer ?
#
loop_
_entity_poly.entity_id
_entity_poly.type
_entity_poly.pdbx_seq_one_letter_code
_entity_poly.pdbx_strand_id
1 'polypeptide(L)'
;MAGRLVVALMAQSCTLATPPSAVAAISLKLSRAAILRPPPSYAPTSLSTRTITMNINSQEQQHDNLDGIFKQKRILRSKVRKALKAMDPTLRSHEDNAIQSIVLEAPWFRSSQRLCAYICCSALREVDTSNVLSAILQSPLKEGDVQVRKKLYVPRVEDKNCHMRMLNISCIDDLVANSMNILEPAPIDADGNEREDVLQASDPVDLFLLPGLAFDRSGRRLGRGGGYYDTFLKNYQELAKTRNWKQPLLVALSYSVQILDEGVPVTPHDILVDALVSPAGVIPISPAAFDRMRP
;
A
#
# COMPACT_ATOMS: atom_id res chain seq x y z
N MET A 1 48.21 -2.50 41.73
CA MET A 1 48.51 -1.05 41.96
C MET A 1 47.56 -0.29 41.03
N ALA A 2 46.70 0.67 41.42
CA ALA A 2 46.86 1.85 42.31
C ALA A 2 47.88 2.85 41.73
N GLY A 3 47.61 4.17 41.53
CA GLY A 3 46.41 5.05 41.62
C GLY A 3 46.76 6.40 40.94
N ARG A 4 45.95 7.46 40.77
CA ARG A 4 44.63 8.00 41.21
C ARG A 4 43.97 8.72 39.98
N LEU A 5 42.73 9.24 39.87
CA LEU A 5 41.73 9.94 40.73
C LEU A 5 42.06 11.41 41.09
N VAL A 6 41.01 12.28 41.12
CA VAL A 6 40.94 13.68 41.67
C VAL A 6 41.39 14.82 40.69
N VAL A 7 40.68 15.94 40.45
CA VAL A 7 39.29 16.41 40.74
C VAL A 7 38.85 17.53 39.74
N ALA A 8 37.57 17.96 39.80
CA ALA A 8 36.93 18.99 38.96
C ALA A 8 37.06 20.46 39.46
N LEU A 9 36.70 21.41 38.59
CA LEU A 9 36.04 22.71 38.84
C LEU A 9 35.21 23.01 37.56
N MET A 10 33.95 23.50 37.48
CA MET A 10 33.02 24.25 38.34
C MET A 10 33.32 25.74 38.57
N ALA A 11 32.57 26.59 37.86
CA ALA A 11 32.36 28.01 38.15
C ALA A 11 30.98 28.46 37.59
N GLN A 12 30.22 29.27 38.35
CA GLN A 12 28.92 29.85 37.98
C GLN A 12 28.92 31.37 38.23
N SER A 13 28.23 32.18 37.40
CA SER A 13 27.71 33.54 37.71
C SER A 13 27.00 34.18 36.49
N CYS A 14 26.02 35.09 36.61
CA CYS A 14 24.98 35.22 37.64
C CYS A 14 23.82 36.17 37.19
N THR A 15 22.57 35.78 37.50
CA THR A 15 21.39 36.60 37.91
C THR A 15 21.00 37.93 37.24
N LEU A 16 19.69 38.07 36.93
CA LEU A 16 18.70 39.12 37.36
C LEU A 16 17.35 38.76 36.67
N ALA A 17 16.24 38.41 37.33
CA ALA A 17 15.35 39.16 38.25
C ALA A 17 14.52 40.28 37.54
N THR A 18 13.27 40.09 37.08
CA THR A 18 11.94 39.90 37.77
C THR A 18 11.29 41.21 38.33
N PRO A 19 9.94 41.32 38.57
CA PRO A 19 8.79 40.51 38.13
C PRO A 19 7.61 41.33 37.45
N PRO A 20 6.34 41.48 37.95
CA PRO A 20 5.16 40.95 37.23
C PRO A 20 3.91 41.89 37.12
N SER A 21 2.80 41.36 36.57
CA SER A 21 1.43 41.73 37.02
C SER A 21 0.43 40.57 36.86
N ALA A 22 -0.59 40.53 37.73
CA ALA A 22 -1.81 39.72 37.59
C ALA A 22 -2.91 40.58 36.86
N VAL A 23 -4.22 40.25 36.73
CA VAL A 23 -5.18 39.61 37.66
C VAL A 23 -6.32 38.86 36.93
N ALA A 24 -6.91 37.89 37.63
CA ALA A 24 -8.29 37.35 37.54
C ALA A 24 -9.43 38.44 37.45
N ALA A 25 -10.74 38.17 37.23
CA ALA A 25 -11.54 37.03 36.72
C ALA A 25 -13.05 37.47 36.62
N ILE A 26 -14.00 36.51 36.59
CA ILE A 26 -15.46 36.64 36.91
C ILE A 26 -16.43 37.09 35.78
N SER A 27 -17.09 36.09 35.18
CA SER A 27 -18.55 35.80 35.04
C SER A 27 -19.67 36.89 35.13
N LEU A 28 -20.88 36.48 34.65
CA LEU A 28 -22.23 37.09 34.69
C LEU A 28 -22.52 38.16 33.59
N LYS A 29 -23.53 38.00 32.71
CA LYS A 29 -25.02 38.07 32.89
C LYS A 29 -25.47 39.49 33.37
N LEU A 30 -26.49 40.16 32.82
CA LEU A 30 -27.79 39.69 32.28
C LEU A 30 -28.58 40.82 31.55
N SER A 31 -29.50 40.47 30.62
CA SER A 31 -30.69 41.28 30.19
C SER A 31 -30.42 42.63 29.46
N ARG A 32 -31.35 43.34 28.78
CA ARG A 32 -32.79 43.21 28.38
C ARG A 32 -32.96 44.11 27.12
N ALA A 33 -34.04 44.18 26.31
CA ALA A 33 -35.38 43.59 26.19
C ALA A 33 -35.68 43.46 24.65
N ALA A 34 -36.61 42.67 24.08
CA ALA A 34 -38.04 42.38 24.34
C ALA A 34 -39.04 43.45 23.81
N ILE A 35 -39.65 43.18 22.64
CA ILE A 35 -40.94 43.72 22.17
C ILE A 35 -41.76 42.53 21.62
N LEU A 36 -43.08 42.53 21.81
CA LEU A 36 -43.99 41.44 21.46
C LEU A 36 -45.07 41.90 20.46
N ARG A 37 -45.32 41.05 19.44
CA ARG A 37 -46.57 40.72 18.71
C ARG A 37 -47.72 41.76 18.63
N PRO A 38 -48.36 41.87 17.45
CA PRO A 38 -49.56 41.02 17.25
C PRO A 38 -49.67 40.31 15.87
N PRO A 39 -50.37 39.16 15.79
CA PRO A 39 -51.02 38.61 14.58
C PRO A 39 -52.56 38.85 14.64
N PRO A 40 -53.42 38.31 13.75
CA PRO A 40 -53.20 37.69 12.42
C PRO A 40 -54.06 38.32 11.29
N SER A 41 -53.84 37.90 10.03
CA SER A 41 -54.92 37.71 9.04
C SER A 41 -54.51 36.66 7.99
N TYR A 42 -55.50 35.95 7.41
CA TYR A 42 -55.30 34.90 6.39
C TYR A 42 -55.89 35.35 5.04
N ALA A 43 -55.10 35.27 3.96
CA ALA A 43 -55.56 35.15 2.57
C ALA A 43 -54.40 34.56 1.70
N PRO A 44 -54.68 33.86 0.59
CA PRO A 44 -53.68 33.01 -0.08
C PRO A 44 -53.07 33.59 -1.38
N THR A 45 -52.39 32.72 -2.14
CA THR A 45 -51.95 32.83 -3.55
C THR A 45 -50.77 33.77 -3.89
N SER A 46 -49.58 33.18 -4.05
CA SER A 46 -49.07 32.87 -5.39
C SER A 46 -48.01 31.75 -5.34
N LEU A 47 -47.96 30.90 -6.37
CA LEU A 47 -46.92 29.87 -6.54
C LEU A 47 -45.79 30.47 -7.40
N SER A 48 -44.68 30.83 -6.77
CA SER A 48 -43.43 31.14 -7.48
C SER A 48 -42.47 29.96 -7.33
N THR A 49 -42.36 29.16 -8.39
CA THR A 49 -41.53 27.94 -8.40
C THR A 49 -40.05 28.31 -8.37
N ARG A 50 -39.43 28.25 -7.18
CA ARG A 50 -37.97 28.23 -7.05
C ARG A 50 -37.46 26.86 -7.50
N THR A 51 -37.14 26.73 -8.78
CA THR A 51 -36.48 25.55 -9.34
C THR A 51 -35.15 25.32 -8.64
N ILE A 52 -35.07 24.27 -7.81
CA ILE A 52 -33.80 23.76 -7.31
C ILE A 52 -33.19 22.93 -8.45
N THR A 53 -32.39 23.58 -9.30
CA THR A 53 -31.62 22.89 -10.35
C THR A 53 -30.53 22.05 -9.69
N MET A 54 -30.87 20.82 -9.32
CA MET A 54 -29.95 19.90 -8.65
C MET A 54 -28.83 19.43 -9.58
N ASN A 55 -27.72 19.05 -8.97
CA ASN A 55 -26.42 18.80 -9.61
C ASN A 55 -26.32 17.46 -10.40
N ILE A 56 -27.43 17.02 -11.00
CA ILE A 56 -27.66 15.66 -11.53
C ILE A 56 -26.67 15.32 -12.66
N ASN A 57 -26.56 16.20 -13.67
CA ASN A 57 -25.68 15.97 -14.83
C ASN A 57 -24.21 15.65 -14.44
N SER A 58 -23.71 16.19 -13.33
CA SER A 58 -22.32 15.98 -12.91
C SER A 58 -22.08 14.57 -12.36
N GLN A 59 -23.08 13.97 -11.70
CA GLN A 59 -22.99 12.61 -11.17
C GLN A 59 -23.24 11.57 -12.25
N GLU A 60 -24.19 11.81 -13.16
CA GLU A 60 -24.44 10.93 -14.31
C GLU A 60 -23.22 10.85 -15.23
N GLN A 61 -22.61 11.99 -15.59
CA GLN A 61 -21.38 12.02 -16.40
C GLN A 61 -20.19 11.34 -15.72
N GLN A 62 -20.05 11.44 -14.39
CA GLN A 62 -19.02 10.71 -13.65
C GLN A 62 -19.30 9.20 -13.62
N HIS A 63 -20.56 8.79 -13.49
CA HIS A 63 -20.96 7.39 -13.50
C HIS A 63 -20.70 6.74 -14.87
N ASP A 64 -21.17 7.35 -15.96
CA ASP A 64 -20.96 6.86 -17.33
C ASP A 64 -19.46 6.73 -17.69
N ASN A 65 -18.65 7.69 -17.25
CA ASN A 65 -17.19 7.66 -17.44
C ASN A 65 -16.55 6.48 -16.69
N LEU A 66 -16.88 6.28 -15.41
CA LEU A 66 -16.40 5.13 -14.63
C LEU A 66 -16.84 3.80 -15.26
N ASP A 67 -18.08 3.73 -15.75
CA ASP A 67 -18.62 2.54 -16.40
C ASP A 67 -17.91 2.25 -17.74
N GLY A 68 -17.56 3.29 -18.49
CA GLY A 68 -16.65 3.23 -19.64
C GLY A 68 -15.27 2.66 -19.28
N ILE A 69 -14.65 3.15 -18.20
CA ILE A 69 -13.36 2.67 -17.70
C ILE A 69 -13.44 1.19 -17.28
N PHE A 70 -14.52 0.77 -16.61
CA PHE A 70 -14.72 -0.65 -16.26
C PHE A 70 -14.90 -1.55 -17.50
N LYS A 71 -15.60 -1.07 -18.53
CA LYS A 71 -15.73 -1.76 -19.83
C LYS A 71 -14.36 -1.92 -20.51
N GLN A 72 -13.55 -0.85 -20.55
CA GLN A 72 -12.17 -0.89 -21.08
C GLN A 72 -11.28 -1.87 -20.29
N LYS A 73 -11.25 -1.77 -18.95
CA LYS A 73 -10.53 -2.71 -18.06
C LYS A 73 -10.92 -4.17 -18.34
N ARG A 74 -12.22 -4.46 -18.55
CA ARG A 74 -12.70 -5.82 -18.86
C ARG A 74 -12.17 -6.34 -20.20
N ILE A 75 -12.16 -5.50 -21.24
CA ILE A 75 -11.59 -5.84 -22.56
C ILE A 75 -10.09 -6.11 -22.44
N LEU A 76 -9.35 -5.22 -21.77
CA LEU A 76 -7.90 -5.33 -21.65
C LEU A 76 -7.46 -6.58 -20.85
N ARG A 77 -8.18 -6.92 -19.76
CA ARG A 77 -7.99 -8.19 -19.04
C ARG A 77 -8.17 -9.41 -19.95
N SER A 78 -9.05 -9.35 -20.95
CA SER A 78 -9.24 -10.43 -21.93
C SER A 78 -8.08 -10.49 -22.93
N LYS A 79 -7.65 -9.34 -23.47
CA LYS A 79 -6.48 -9.21 -24.37
C LYS A 79 -5.22 -9.81 -23.74
N VAL A 80 -4.84 -9.37 -22.54
CA VAL A 80 -3.57 -9.79 -21.94
C VAL A 80 -3.62 -11.21 -21.34
N ARG A 81 -4.79 -11.70 -20.86
CA ARG A 81 -4.94 -13.14 -20.52
C ARG A 81 -4.74 -14.05 -21.73
N LYS A 82 -5.16 -13.64 -22.93
CA LYS A 82 -4.89 -14.39 -24.17
C LYS A 82 -3.40 -14.38 -24.51
N ALA A 83 -2.73 -13.23 -24.41
CA ALA A 83 -1.29 -13.11 -24.61
C ALA A 83 -0.49 -13.99 -23.64
N LEU A 84 -0.76 -13.93 -22.33
CA LEU A 84 -0.16 -14.79 -21.31
C LEU A 84 -0.47 -16.28 -21.52
N LYS A 85 -1.61 -16.63 -22.14
CA LYS A 85 -1.94 -18.01 -22.53
C LYS A 85 -1.08 -18.49 -23.72
N ALA A 86 -0.83 -17.60 -24.69
CA ALA A 86 -0.11 -17.89 -25.93
C ALA A 86 1.43 -17.76 -25.83
N MET A 87 1.93 -17.10 -24.78
CA MET A 87 3.36 -17.02 -24.46
C MET A 87 3.99 -18.41 -24.37
N ASP A 88 5.13 -18.59 -25.05
CA ASP A 88 5.92 -19.81 -25.06
C ASP A 88 6.44 -20.17 -23.65
N PRO A 89 6.40 -21.45 -23.22
CA PRO A 89 6.88 -21.86 -21.90
C PRO A 89 8.38 -21.66 -21.69
N THR A 90 9.20 -21.80 -22.73
CA THR A 90 10.65 -21.63 -22.67
C THR A 90 11.00 -20.16 -22.48
N LEU A 91 10.39 -19.28 -23.29
CA LEU A 91 10.50 -17.82 -23.13
C LEU A 91 10.03 -17.38 -21.75
N ARG A 92 8.88 -17.88 -21.27
CA ARG A 92 8.40 -17.62 -19.90
C ARG A 92 9.48 -17.91 -18.86
N SER A 93 10.05 -19.11 -18.87
CA SER A 93 11.07 -19.50 -17.88
C SER A 93 12.33 -18.64 -17.96
N HIS A 94 12.71 -18.15 -19.15
CA HIS A 94 13.80 -17.17 -19.28
C HIS A 94 13.42 -15.80 -18.71
N GLU A 95 12.20 -15.31 -18.96
CA GLU A 95 11.72 -14.05 -18.39
C GLU A 95 11.60 -14.15 -16.84
N ASP A 96 11.08 -15.27 -16.32
CA ASP A 96 10.99 -15.56 -14.87
C ASP A 96 12.37 -15.51 -14.20
N ASN A 97 13.35 -16.23 -14.76
CA ASN A 97 14.72 -16.26 -14.22
C ASN A 97 15.39 -14.88 -14.27
N ALA A 98 15.24 -14.14 -15.38
CA ALA A 98 15.79 -12.80 -15.53
C ALA A 98 15.20 -11.82 -14.50
N ILE A 99 13.86 -11.80 -14.35
CA ILE A 99 13.18 -10.93 -13.38
C ILE A 99 13.62 -11.25 -11.94
N GLN A 100 13.70 -12.54 -11.58
CA GLN A 100 14.13 -12.93 -10.24
C GLN A 100 15.59 -12.57 -9.97
N SER A 101 16.52 -12.75 -10.92
CA SER A 101 17.92 -12.34 -10.75
C SER A 101 18.04 -10.83 -10.49
N ILE A 102 17.34 -10.01 -11.29
CA ILE A 102 17.32 -8.55 -11.14
C ILE A 102 16.81 -8.13 -9.74
N VAL A 103 15.79 -8.80 -9.21
CA VAL A 103 15.30 -8.56 -7.83
C VAL A 103 16.35 -8.97 -6.79
N LEU A 104 16.95 -10.15 -6.91
CA LEU A 104 17.93 -10.68 -5.96
C LEU A 104 19.25 -9.90 -5.93
N GLU A 105 19.62 -9.26 -7.05
CA GLU A 105 20.80 -8.44 -7.21
C GLU A 105 20.61 -6.99 -6.72
N ALA A 106 19.38 -6.49 -6.78
CA ALA A 106 19.05 -5.09 -6.48
C ALA A 106 19.41 -4.63 -5.04
N PRO A 107 20.11 -3.49 -4.88
CA PRO A 107 20.39 -2.90 -3.58
C PRO A 107 19.13 -2.64 -2.74
N TRP A 108 18.04 -2.16 -3.37
CA TRP A 108 16.77 -1.85 -2.68
C TRP A 108 16.06 -3.09 -2.11
N PHE A 109 16.17 -4.24 -2.76
CA PHE A 109 15.67 -5.52 -2.23
C PHE A 109 16.59 -6.04 -1.11
N ARG A 110 17.91 -5.94 -1.32
CA ARG A 110 18.92 -6.34 -0.33
C ARG A 110 18.80 -5.54 0.97
N SER A 111 18.51 -4.25 0.90
CA SER A 111 18.32 -3.38 2.08
C SER A 111 16.97 -3.54 2.80
N SER A 112 15.94 -4.06 2.13
CA SER A 112 14.59 -4.22 2.73
C SER A 112 14.61 -5.27 3.85
N GLN A 113 14.07 -4.95 5.03
CA GLN A 113 13.97 -5.89 6.16
C GLN A 113 12.59 -6.54 6.24
N ARG A 114 11.52 -5.83 5.89
CA ARG A 114 10.13 -6.32 5.98
C ARG A 114 9.45 -6.20 4.62
N LEU A 115 9.07 -7.33 4.03
CA LEU A 115 8.65 -7.45 2.64
C LEU A 115 7.29 -8.12 2.52
N CYS A 116 6.40 -7.54 1.72
CA CYS A 116 5.19 -8.21 1.25
C CYS A 116 5.42 -8.76 -0.16
N ALA A 117 5.04 -10.00 -0.43
CA ALA A 117 5.12 -10.58 -1.77
C ALA A 117 3.95 -11.53 -2.05
N TYR A 118 3.55 -11.64 -3.31
CA TYR A 118 2.56 -12.62 -3.72
C TYR A 118 3.18 -14.01 -3.86
N ILE A 119 2.41 -15.07 -3.58
CA ILE A 119 2.76 -16.41 -4.04
C ILE A 119 2.30 -16.53 -5.49
N CYS A 120 3.24 -16.79 -6.40
CA CYS A 120 2.95 -16.98 -7.82
C CYS A 120 2.06 -18.23 -8.06
N CYS A 121 0.96 -18.08 -8.80
CA CYS A 121 0.13 -19.23 -9.20
C CYS A 121 0.29 -19.53 -10.69
N SER A 122 0.76 -20.73 -11.02
CA SER A 122 1.01 -21.18 -12.40
C SER A 122 -0.26 -21.17 -13.27
N ALA A 123 -1.42 -21.51 -12.70
CA ALA A 123 -2.72 -21.42 -13.37
C ALA A 123 -3.14 -19.97 -13.67
N LEU A 124 -2.72 -19.01 -12.83
CA LEU A 124 -2.96 -17.59 -13.01
C LEU A 124 -1.98 -16.93 -13.99
N ARG A 125 -0.82 -17.56 -14.26
CA ARG A 125 0.24 -17.11 -15.17
C ARG A 125 0.84 -15.76 -14.76
N GLU A 126 1.11 -15.61 -13.48
CA GLU A 126 2.03 -14.59 -12.96
C GLU A 126 3.50 -14.95 -13.23
N VAL A 127 4.41 -14.02 -12.95
CA VAL A 127 5.86 -14.26 -12.92
C VAL A 127 6.18 -15.15 -11.72
N ASP A 128 7.16 -16.06 -11.84
CA ASP A 128 7.64 -16.85 -10.71
C ASP A 128 8.33 -15.97 -9.65
N THR A 129 8.12 -16.34 -8.39
CA THR A 129 8.71 -15.70 -7.21
C THR A 129 9.49 -16.67 -6.34
N SER A 130 9.55 -17.97 -6.69
CA SER A 130 10.08 -19.04 -5.84
C SER A 130 11.48 -18.76 -5.28
N ASN A 131 12.41 -18.27 -6.09
CA ASN A 131 13.78 -17.95 -5.68
C ASN A 131 13.82 -16.68 -4.81
N VAL A 132 13.00 -15.69 -5.12
CA VAL A 132 12.88 -14.44 -4.35
C VAL A 132 12.33 -14.72 -2.95
N LEU A 133 11.24 -15.49 -2.84
CA LEU A 133 10.65 -15.88 -1.54
C LEU A 133 11.64 -16.72 -0.72
N SER A 134 12.30 -17.69 -1.35
CA SER A 134 13.33 -18.52 -0.71
C SER A 134 14.49 -17.68 -0.17
N ALA A 135 14.97 -16.71 -0.94
CA ALA A 135 16.04 -15.81 -0.51
C ALA A 135 15.62 -14.91 0.66
N ILE A 136 14.36 -14.46 0.74
CA ILE A 136 13.87 -13.69 1.90
C ILE A 136 13.88 -14.57 3.15
N LEU A 137 13.29 -15.77 3.08
CA LEU A 137 13.18 -16.71 4.22
C LEU A 137 14.54 -17.19 4.73
N GLN A 138 15.51 -17.38 3.82
CA GLN A 138 16.86 -17.84 4.14
C GLN A 138 17.82 -16.70 4.53
N SER A 139 17.48 -15.43 4.29
CA SER A 139 18.38 -14.27 4.50
C SER A 139 18.82 -14.11 5.97
N PRO A 140 20.12 -14.30 6.29
CA PRO A 140 20.66 -13.99 7.59
C PRO A 140 21.14 -12.52 7.60
N LEU A 141 20.35 -11.62 8.17
CA LEU A 141 20.79 -10.24 8.45
C LEU A 141 21.72 -10.29 9.67
N LYS A 142 22.98 -9.90 9.51
CA LYS A 142 23.91 -9.73 10.64
C LYS A 142 23.94 -8.27 11.05
N GLU A 143 23.46 -7.98 12.25
CA GLU A 143 23.54 -6.65 12.86
C GLU A 143 24.25 -6.80 14.22
N GLY A 144 25.58 -6.68 14.19
CA GLY A 144 26.44 -7.17 15.26
C GLY A 144 26.38 -8.70 15.39
N ASP A 145 26.35 -9.18 16.63
CA ASP A 145 26.20 -10.62 16.96
C ASP A 145 24.75 -11.12 16.83
N VAL A 146 23.78 -10.24 16.58
CA VAL A 146 22.36 -10.62 16.47
C VAL A 146 22.02 -11.00 15.02
N GLN A 147 21.56 -12.23 14.84
CA GLN A 147 21.13 -12.76 13.56
C GLN A 147 19.62 -12.49 13.33
N VAL A 148 19.30 -11.27 12.90
CA VAL A 148 17.94 -10.92 12.45
C VAL A 148 17.64 -11.64 11.12
N ARG A 149 16.37 -11.92 10.83
CA ARG A 149 15.93 -12.39 9.49
C ARG A 149 15.01 -11.35 8.86
N LYS A 150 15.00 -11.30 7.52
CA LYS A 150 13.96 -10.55 6.80
C LYS A 150 12.60 -11.17 7.12
N LYS A 151 11.56 -10.37 7.36
CA LYS A 151 10.18 -10.86 7.51
C LYS A 151 9.49 -10.88 6.14
N LEU A 152 8.89 -12.02 5.80
CA LEU A 152 8.10 -12.22 4.60
C LEU A 152 6.62 -12.30 4.95
N TYR A 153 5.82 -11.38 4.40
CA TYR A 153 4.37 -11.39 4.51
C TYR A 153 3.74 -11.75 3.15
N VAL A 154 2.75 -12.63 3.17
CA VAL A 154 2.14 -13.22 1.96
C VAL A 154 0.61 -13.14 2.03
N PRO A 155 -0.09 -13.02 0.88
CA PRO A 155 -1.51 -12.71 0.85
C PRO A 155 -2.36 -13.90 1.28
N ARG A 156 -3.36 -13.59 2.12
CA ARG A 156 -4.46 -14.49 2.48
C ARG A 156 -5.79 -13.83 2.13
N VAL A 157 -6.65 -14.50 1.38
CA VAL A 157 -7.98 -13.97 1.02
C VAL A 157 -9.01 -14.46 2.04
N GLU A 158 -9.66 -13.53 2.75
CA GLU A 158 -10.63 -13.89 3.79
C GLU A 158 -12.06 -13.99 3.24
N ASP A 159 -12.45 -13.13 2.29
CA ASP A 159 -13.79 -13.17 1.70
C ASP A 159 -13.86 -12.64 0.25
N LYS A 160 -15.08 -12.51 -0.28
CA LYS A 160 -15.36 -12.00 -1.64
C LYS A 160 -15.55 -10.47 -1.68
N ASN A 161 -15.50 -9.78 -0.55
CA ASN A 161 -15.71 -8.34 -0.39
C ASN A 161 -14.40 -7.54 -0.54
N CYS A 162 -13.40 -8.13 -1.22
CA CYS A 162 -12.03 -7.61 -1.34
C CYS A 162 -11.20 -7.64 -0.05
N HIS A 163 -11.63 -8.34 1.01
CA HIS A 163 -10.84 -8.47 2.23
C HIS A 163 -9.68 -9.46 2.05
N MET A 164 -8.47 -8.96 2.28
CA MET A 164 -7.22 -9.70 2.21
C MET A 164 -6.35 -9.30 3.40
N ARG A 165 -5.65 -10.26 4.00
CA ARG A 165 -4.61 -10.07 5.01
C ARG A 165 -3.25 -10.34 4.39
N MET A 166 -2.18 -9.83 5.00
CA MET A 166 -0.80 -10.14 4.64
C MET A 166 -0.12 -10.70 5.88
N LEU A 167 0.11 -12.02 5.91
CA LEU A 167 0.54 -12.73 7.11
C LEU A 167 1.99 -13.21 7.03
N ASN A 168 2.69 -13.13 8.16
CA ASN A 168 4.08 -13.54 8.30
C ASN A 168 4.24 -15.07 8.13
N ILE A 169 5.21 -15.48 7.31
CA ILE A 169 5.64 -16.87 7.17
C ILE A 169 7.13 -17.04 7.50
N SER A 170 7.43 -18.14 8.19
CA SER A 170 8.77 -18.54 8.64
C SER A 170 9.41 -19.59 7.71
N CYS A 171 8.60 -20.36 6.99
CA CYS A 171 9.03 -21.32 5.96
C CYS A 171 8.01 -21.37 4.80
N ILE A 172 8.30 -22.18 3.78
CA ILE A 172 7.37 -22.41 2.66
C ILE A 172 6.20 -23.35 3.06
N ASP A 173 6.43 -24.22 4.04
CA ASP A 173 5.47 -25.22 4.52
C ASP A 173 4.32 -24.60 5.35
N ASP A 174 4.43 -23.31 5.69
CA ASP A 174 3.35 -22.49 6.26
C ASP A 174 2.18 -22.27 5.29
N LEU A 175 2.37 -22.56 4.00
CA LEU A 175 1.40 -22.34 2.94
C LEU A 175 0.49 -23.56 2.72
N VAL A 176 -0.82 -23.32 2.79
CA VAL A 176 -1.87 -24.29 2.48
C VAL A 176 -2.55 -23.93 1.16
N ALA A 177 -2.96 -24.94 0.39
CA ALA A 177 -3.74 -24.74 -0.83
C ALA A 177 -5.20 -24.45 -0.49
N ASN A 178 -5.71 -23.30 -0.92
CA ASN A 178 -7.14 -22.98 -0.83
C ASN A 178 -7.96 -23.72 -1.91
N SER A 179 -9.28 -23.53 -1.92
CA SER A 179 -10.22 -24.19 -2.84
C SER A 179 -10.03 -23.87 -4.33
N MET A 180 -9.10 -22.99 -4.69
CA MET A 180 -8.69 -22.69 -6.06
C MET A 180 -7.26 -23.18 -6.39
N ASN A 181 -6.66 -24.00 -5.52
CA ASN A 181 -5.25 -24.41 -5.57
C ASN A 181 -4.26 -23.22 -5.60
N ILE A 182 -4.63 -22.11 -4.97
CA ILE A 182 -3.72 -21.00 -4.69
C ILE A 182 -3.16 -21.23 -3.28
N LEU A 183 -1.84 -21.14 -3.14
CA LEU A 183 -1.16 -21.24 -1.86
C LEU A 183 -1.32 -19.93 -1.08
N GLU A 184 -1.80 -20.05 0.16
CA GLU A 184 -2.00 -18.96 1.12
C GLU A 184 -1.56 -19.42 2.52
N PRO A 185 -1.12 -18.53 3.41
CA PRO A 185 -0.76 -18.92 4.77
C PRO A 185 -2.01 -19.35 5.56
N ALA A 186 -1.89 -20.36 6.41
CA ALA A 186 -2.90 -20.66 7.42
C ALA A 186 -3.01 -19.46 8.40
N PRO A 187 -4.19 -19.14 8.99
CA PRO A 187 -4.30 -18.00 9.92
C PRO A 187 -3.47 -18.17 11.20
N ILE A 188 -3.26 -19.42 11.59
CA ILE A 188 -2.56 -19.88 12.78
C ILE A 188 -1.24 -20.54 12.36
N ASP A 189 -0.22 -20.49 13.21
CA ASP A 189 1.05 -21.20 13.03
C ASP A 189 1.01 -22.66 13.56
N ALA A 190 2.14 -23.37 13.47
CA ALA A 190 2.25 -24.76 13.93
C ALA A 190 2.22 -24.90 15.47
N ASP A 191 2.52 -23.82 16.21
CA ASP A 191 2.54 -23.78 17.68
C ASP A 191 1.19 -23.31 18.26
N GLY A 192 0.25 -22.88 17.41
CA GLY A 192 -1.12 -22.50 17.77
C GLY A 192 -1.37 -20.99 17.91
N ASN A 193 -0.43 -20.14 17.51
CA ASN A 193 -0.55 -18.67 17.63
C ASN A 193 -1.13 -18.04 16.36
N GLU A 194 -1.80 -16.88 16.49
CA GLU A 194 -2.19 -16.08 15.33
C GLU A 194 -0.95 -15.48 14.63
N ARG A 195 -0.89 -15.58 13.30
CA ARG A 195 0.20 -15.00 12.52
C ARG A 195 0.14 -13.47 12.49
N GLU A 196 1.30 -12.83 12.64
CA GLU A 196 1.48 -11.38 12.55
C GLU A 196 0.94 -10.84 11.21
N ASP A 197 -0.07 -9.96 11.31
CA ASP A 197 -0.63 -9.23 10.18
C ASP A 197 0.08 -7.89 9.97
N VAL A 198 0.43 -7.58 8.73
CA VAL A 198 0.99 -6.28 8.33
C VAL A 198 0.17 -5.08 8.80
N LEU A 199 -1.17 -5.20 8.85
CA LEU A 199 -2.06 -4.12 9.30
C LEU A 199 -2.10 -3.94 10.83
N GLN A 200 -1.52 -4.86 11.60
CA GLN A 200 -1.48 -4.84 13.06
C GLN A 200 -0.06 -4.67 13.63
N ALA A 201 0.97 -4.85 12.81
CA ALA A 201 2.36 -4.85 13.24
C ALA A 201 2.88 -3.51 13.80
N SER A 202 4.01 -3.57 14.51
CA SER A 202 4.66 -2.42 15.16
C SER A 202 5.50 -1.54 14.23
N ASP A 203 5.94 -2.09 13.09
CA ASP A 203 6.97 -1.52 12.22
C ASP A 203 6.44 -1.31 10.78
N PRO A 204 7.10 -0.47 9.95
CA PRO A 204 6.79 -0.34 8.53
C PRO A 204 7.31 -1.52 7.68
N VAL A 205 6.57 -1.85 6.63
CA VAL A 205 7.01 -2.66 5.49
C VAL A 205 7.81 -1.78 4.52
N ASP A 206 8.94 -2.27 4.02
CA ASP A 206 9.83 -1.54 3.13
C ASP A 206 9.42 -1.62 1.66
N LEU A 207 8.89 -2.78 1.25
CA LEU A 207 8.75 -3.22 -0.13
C LEU A 207 7.52 -4.13 -0.30
N PHE A 208 6.69 -3.85 -1.30
CA PHE A 208 5.68 -4.76 -1.83
C PHE A 208 6.08 -5.23 -3.22
N LEU A 209 6.19 -6.54 -3.41
CA LEU A 209 6.23 -7.18 -4.72
C LEU A 209 4.80 -7.50 -5.16
N LEU A 210 4.34 -6.84 -6.23
CA LEU A 210 2.93 -6.80 -6.62
C LEU A 210 2.65 -7.56 -7.93
N PRO A 211 1.57 -8.37 -7.99
CA PRO A 211 1.12 -8.99 -9.21
C PRO A 211 0.15 -8.09 -9.99
N GLY A 212 0.02 -8.36 -11.28
CA GLY A 212 -0.92 -7.69 -12.18
C GLY A 212 -1.13 -8.48 -13.47
N LEU A 213 -2.13 -8.09 -14.26
CA LEU A 213 -2.31 -8.59 -15.62
C LEU A 213 -1.63 -7.69 -16.64
N ALA A 214 -1.66 -6.37 -16.44
CA ALA A 214 -1.02 -5.39 -17.30
C ALA A 214 -0.52 -4.18 -16.51
N PHE A 215 0.48 -3.51 -17.06
CA PHE A 215 1.15 -2.34 -16.51
C PHE A 215 1.47 -1.34 -17.62
N ASP A 216 1.82 -0.11 -17.26
CA ASP A 216 2.47 0.83 -18.18
C ASP A 216 3.59 1.63 -17.51
N ARG A 217 4.32 2.40 -18.33
CA ARG A 217 5.46 3.23 -17.91
C ARG A 217 5.05 4.46 -17.08
N SER A 218 3.76 4.63 -16.78
CA SER A 218 3.21 5.62 -15.84
C SER A 218 2.74 4.97 -14.52
N GLY A 219 3.06 3.69 -14.29
CA GLY A 219 2.80 2.99 -13.04
C GLY A 219 1.35 2.53 -12.89
N ARG A 220 0.52 2.67 -13.93
CA ARG A 220 -0.89 2.24 -13.88
C ARG A 220 -0.97 0.72 -13.98
N ARG A 221 -1.69 0.10 -13.05
CA ARG A 221 -1.72 -1.37 -12.86
C ARG A 221 -3.12 -1.93 -13.07
N LEU A 222 -3.22 -3.03 -13.83
CA LEU A 222 -4.47 -3.74 -14.07
C LEU A 222 -4.54 -5.04 -13.24
N GLY A 223 -5.17 -4.98 -12.07
CA GLY A 223 -5.48 -6.16 -11.26
C GLY A 223 -6.51 -7.10 -11.92
N ARG A 224 -6.61 -8.35 -11.43
CA ARG A 224 -7.47 -9.42 -12.01
C ARG A 224 -8.97 -9.11 -12.04
N GLY A 225 -9.44 -8.23 -11.15
CA GLY A 225 -10.82 -7.71 -11.11
C GLY A 225 -11.38 -7.50 -9.71
N GLY A 226 -10.97 -8.31 -8.73
CA GLY A 226 -11.57 -8.34 -7.39
C GLY A 226 -10.96 -7.42 -6.33
N GLY A 227 -10.39 -6.27 -6.69
CA GLY A 227 -10.02 -5.18 -5.76
C GLY A 227 -8.93 -5.41 -4.70
N TYR A 228 -8.65 -6.65 -4.26
CA TYR A 228 -7.89 -6.99 -3.04
C TYR A 228 -6.63 -6.15 -2.79
N TYR A 229 -5.73 -6.05 -3.77
CA TYR A 229 -4.48 -5.28 -3.63
C TYR A 229 -4.72 -3.79 -3.48
N ASP A 230 -5.68 -3.22 -4.21
CA ASP A 230 -5.98 -1.80 -4.20
C ASP A 230 -6.66 -1.39 -2.89
N THR A 231 -7.59 -2.21 -2.39
CA THR A 231 -8.18 -2.09 -1.05
C THR A 231 -7.12 -2.22 0.05
N PHE A 232 -6.27 -3.25 -0.01
CA PHE A 232 -5.23 -3.49 1.00
C PHE A 232 -4.19 -2.37 1.03
N LEU A 233 -3.65 -1.98 -0.13
CA LEU A 233 -2.62 -0.95 -0.23
C LEU A 233 -3.13 0.40 0.25
N LYS A 234 -4.40 0.76 -0.06
CA LYS A 234 -5.03 1.95 0.50
C LYS A 234 -5.08 1.91 2.04
N ASN A 235 -5.56 0.80 2.61
CA ASN A 235 -5.63 0.65 4.07
C ASN A 235 -4.24 0.73 4.72
N TYR A 236 -3.23 0.10 4.12
CA TYR A 236 -1.85 0.17 4.59
C TYR A 236 -1.24 1.57 4.44
N GLN A 237 -1.55 2.31 3.36
CA GLN A 237 -1.10 3.69 3.18
C GLN A 237 -1.67 4.64 4.25
N GLU A 238 -2.95 4.50 4.63
CA GLU A 238 -3.55 5.28 5.72
C GLU A 238 -3.01 4.86 7.10
N LEU A 239 -2.76 3.56 7.34
CA LEU A 239 -2.07 3.09 8.54
C LEU A 239 -0.67 3.72 8.64
N ALA A 240 0.12 3.67 7.57
CA ALA A 240 1.47 4.23 7.54
C ALA A 240 1.47 5.75 7.77
N LYS A 241 0.52 6.50 7.19
CA LYS A 241 0.34 7.94 7.53
C LYS A 241 0.03 8.13 9.02
N THR A 242 -0.92 7.36 9.56
CA THR A 242 -1.38 7.45 10.96
C THR A 242 -0.26 7.11 11.96
N ARG A 243 0.65 6.20 11.59
CA ARG A 243 1.83 5.80 12.37
C ARG A 243 3.08 6.66 12.11
N ASN A 244 3.00 7.67 11.24
CA ASN A 244 4.12 8.47 10.74
C ASN A 244 5.28 7.60 10.18
N TRP A 245 4.94 6.53 9.47
CA TRP A 245 5.87 5.61 8.83
C TRP A 245 6.27 6.07 7.43
N LYS A 246 7.49 5.70 7.02
CA LYS A 246 7.92 5.78 5.62
C LYS A 246 7.05 4.88 4.75
N GLN A 247 6.53 5.42 3.65
CA GLN A 247 5.74 4.63 2.69
C GLN A 247 6.63 3.55 2.03
N PRO A 248 6.07 2.36 1.74
CA PRO A 248 6.81 1.26 1.15
C PRO A 248 7.17 1.60 -0.30
N LEU A 249 8.02 0.79 -0.93
CA LEU A 249 8.23 0.81 -2.36
C LEU A 249 7.28 -0.21 -3.01
N LEU A 250 6.42 0.23 -3.92
CA LEU A 250 5.46 -0.61 -4.64
C LEU A 250 6.07 -1.04 -5.97
N VAL A 251 6.61 -2.26 -6.03
CA VAL A 251 7.31 -2.79 -7.21
C VAL A 251 6.49 -3.90 -7.84
N ALA A 252 6.17 -3.80 -9.11
CA ALA A 252 5.50 -4.89 -9.82
C ALA A 252 6.48 -5.76 -10.61
N LEU A 253 6.24 -7.08 -10.60
CA LEU A 253 6.95 -8.02 -11.46
C LEU A 253 6.14 -8.26 -12.73
N SER A 254 6.77 -8.11 -13.90
CA SER A 254 6.07 -8.05 -15.19
C SER A 254 6.85 -8.77 -16.28
N TYR A 255 6.21 -9.75 -16.93
CA TYR A 255 6.64 -10.22 -18.24
C TYR A 255 6.65 -9.07 -19.26
N SER A 256 7.45 -9.18 -20.32
CA SER A 256 7.58 -8.15 -21.36
C SER A 256 6.22 -7.82 -22.00
N VAL A 257 5.40 -8.85 -22.25
CA VAL A 257 4.08 -8.74 -22.90
C VAL A 257 2.99 -8.09 -22.05
N GLN A 258 3.27 -7.77 -20.78
CA GLN A 258 2.32 -7.13 -19.87
C GLN A 258 2.52 -5.61 -19.77
N ILE A 259 3.63 -5.07 -20.27
CA ILE A 259 3.89 -3.64 -20.31
C ILE A 259 3.27 -3.08 -21.59
N LEU A 260 2.43 -2.04 -21.47
CA LEU A 260 1.62 -1.51 -22.56
C LEU A 260 1.95 -0.06 -22.87
N ASP A 261 2.30 0.22 -24.13
CA ASP A 261 2.50 1.59 -24.62
C ASP A 261 1.16 2.34 -24.85
N GLU A 262 0.08 1.59 -25.15
CA GLU A 262 -1.31 2.11 -25.22
C GLU A 262 -1.87 2.54 -23.86
N GLY A 263 -1.19 2.17 -22.76
CA GLY A 263 -1.53 2.54 -21.39
C GLY A 263 -2.63 1.70 -20.74
N VAL A 264 -2.72 1.79 -19.41
CA VAL A 264 -3.73 1.10 -18.59
C VAL A 264 -4.85 2.06 -18.16
N PRO A 265 -6.14 1.74 -18.42
CA PRO A 265 -7.26 2.55 -17.95
C PRO A 265 -7.46 2.39 -16.43
N VAL A 266 -7.56 3.51 -15.72
CA VAL A 266 -7.61 3.59 -14.25
C VAL A 266 -8.80 4.41 -13.75
N THR A 267 -9.18 4.14 -12.51
CA THR A 267 -10.21 4.80 -11.69
C THR A 267 -9.56 5.44 -10.46
N PRO A 268 -10.21 6.38 -9.75
CA PRO A 268 -9.68 7.01 -8.53
C PRO A 268 -9.45 6.08 -7.32
N HIS A 269 -9.46 4.76 -7.53
CA HIS A 269 -9.29 3.73 -6.49
C HIS A 269 -8.19 2.71 -6.83
N ASP A 270 -7.64 2.67 -8.05
CA ASP A 270 -6.49 1.80 -8.33
C ASP A 270 -5.21 2.42 -7.76
N ILE A 271 -4.37 1.61 -7.12
CA ILE A 271 -3.10 2.06 -6.57
C ILE A 271 -2.01 1.87 -7.62
N LEU A 272 -1.31 2.98 -7.96
CA LEU A 272 -0.17 3.00 -8.87
C LEU A 272 1.04 2.32 -8.24
N VAL A 273 1.96 1.83 -9.08
CA VAL A 273 3.24 1.25 -8.65
C VAL A 273 4.39 2.23 -8.87
N ASP A 274 5.35 2.20 -7.95
CA ASP A 274 6.53 3.06 -7.97
C ASP A 274 7.55 2.63 -9.03
N ALA A 275 7.61 1.32 -9.35
CA ALA A 275 8.49 0.75 -10.35
C ALA A 275 7.96 -0.57 -10.93
N LEU A 276 8.50 -0.95 -12.10
CA LEU A 276 8.36 -2.28 -12.70
C LEU A 276 9.72 -2.98 -12.72
N VAL A 277 9.73 -4.31 -12.54
CA VAL A 277 10.86 -5.17 -12.93
C VAL A 277 10.41 -6.06 -14.08
N SER A 278 11.25 -6.09 -15.12
CA SER A 278 11.03 -6.83 -16.36
C SER A 278 12.34 -7.51 -16.79
N PRO A 279 12.33 -8.43 -17.78
CA PRO A 279 13.56 -9.06 -18.27
C PRO A 279 14.55 -8.07 -18.88
N ALA A 280 14.06 -6.89 -19.33
CA ALA A 280 14.86 -5.79 -19.84
C ALA A 280 15.44 -4.87 -18.73
N GLY A 281 15.23 -5.19 -17.45
CA GLY A 281 15.68 -4.41 -16.31
C GLY A 281 14.56 -3.76 -15.48
N VAL A 282 14.99 -2.88 -14.57
CA VAL A 282 14.12 -2.11 -13.67
C VAL A 282 13.69 -0.79 -14.35
N ILE A 283 12.41 -0.46 -14.24
CA ILE A 283 11.81 0.79 -14.72
C ILE A 283 11.29 1.55 -13.50
N PRO A 284 12.06 2.49 -12.90
CA PRO A 284 11.57 3.39 -11.87
C PRO A 284 10.62 4.44 -12.48
N ILE A 285 9.55 4.77 -11.75
CA ILE A 285 8.43 5.60 -12.25
C ILE A 285 8.08 6.74 -11.29
N SER A 286 8.05 6.49 -9.96
CA SER A 286 7.77 7.52 -8.96
C SER A 286 9.06 8.14 -8.39
N PRO A 287 8.99 9.35 -7.78
CA PRO A 287 10.11 9.90 -7.02
C PRO A 287 10.67 8.94 -5.96
N ALA A 288 9.78 8.19 -5.29
CA ALA A 288 10.17 7.21 -4.28
C ALA A 288 10.97 6.03 -4.85
N ALA A 289 10.79 5.69 -6.14
CA ALA A 289 11.67 4.77 -6.86
C ALA A 289 12.95 5.47 -7.35
N PHE A 290 12.87 6.66 -7.94
CA PHE A 290 14.06 7.41 -8.39
C PHE A 290 15.05 7.73 -7.27
N ASP A 291 14.62 7.77 -5.99
CA ASP A 291 15.51 7.97 -4.85
C ASP A 291 16.01 6.67 -4.21
N ARG A 292 15.31 5.53 -4.41
CA ARG A 292 15.69 4.21 -3.86
C ARG A 292 16.37 3.28 -4.86
N MET A 293 16.22 3.53 -6.16
CA MET A 293 16.66 2.67 -7.27
C MET A 293 17.71 3.32 -8.18
N ARG A 294 18.44 4.34 -7.70
CA ARG A 294 19.64 4.80 -8.42
C ARG A 294 20.70 3.69 -8.41
N PRO A 295 21.47 3.54 -9.51
CA PRO A 295 22.70 2.74 -9.52
C PRO A 295 23.73 3.23 -8.50
#